data_AF-A0A2T1D2L3-F1
#
_entry.id   AF-A0A2T1D2L3-F1
#
_cell.length_a   1.000
_cell.length_b   1.000
_cell.length_c   1.000
_cell.angle_alpha   90.00
_cell.angle_beta   90.00
_cell.angle_gamma   90.00
#
_symmetry.space_group_name_H-M   'P 1'
#
loop_
_entity.id
_entity.type
_entity.pdbx_description
1 polymer ?
#
loop_
_entity_poly.entity_id
_entity_poly.type
_entity_poly.pdbx_seq_one_letter_code
_entity_poly.pdbx_strand_id
1 'polypeptide(L)' 'MNVSLTPELEQYVHSKVKSGRYLSASEVVREALRLLEERDRLREIRLTTLKKEIAIGIEERDRGEVFDSEDVIQELLGLE' A
#
# COMPACT_ATOMS: atom_id res chain seq x y z
N MET A 1 -16.90 -22.51 -4.68
CA MET A 1 -17.22 -21.17 -5.23
C MET A 1 -16.79 -21.16 -6.68
N ASN A 2 -17.66 -20.72 -7.60
CA ASN A 2 -17.29 -20.53 -9.01
C ASN A 2 -17.09 -19.03 -9.25
N VAL A 3 -16.00 -18.65 -9.91
CA VAL A 3 -15.67 -17.24 -10.18
C VAL A 3 -15.51 -17.08 -11.67
N SER A 4 -16.29 -16.18 -12.26
CA SER A 4 -16.17 -15.86 -13.67
C SER A 4 -15.02 -14.87 -13.86
N LEU A 5 -14.11 -15.20 -14.77
CA LEU A 5 -13.03 -14.32 -15.17
C LEU A 5 -13.37 -13.64 -16.49
N THR A 6 -12.78 -12.47 -16.75
CA THR A 6 -12.82 -11.90 -18.10
C THR A 6 -11.95 -12.75 -19.04
N PRO A 7 -12.20 -12.74 -20.36
CA PRO A 7 -11.41 -13.52 -21.31
C PRO A 7 -9.90 -13.25 -21.21
N GLU A 8 -9.49 -12.02 -20.92
CA GLU A 8 -8.10 -11.61 -20.75
C GLU A 8 -7.46 -12.27 -19.52
N LEU A 9 -8.20 -12.32 -18.41
CA LEU A 9 -7.75 -12.97 -17.18
C LEU A 9 -7.68 -14.50 -17.34
N GLU A 10 -8.62 -15.11 -18.07
CA GLU A 10 -8.54 -16.54 -18.40
C GLU A 10 -7.29 -16.86 -19.22
N GLN A 11 -7.02 -16.09 -20.28
CA GLN A 11 -5.80 -16.25 -21.09
C GLN A 11 -4.54 -16.08 -20.25
N TYR A 12 -4.51 -15.08 -19.37
CA TYR A 12 -3.39 -14.86 -18.46
C TYR A 12 -3.17 -16.06 -17.53
N VAL A 13 -4.21 -16.53 -16.84
CA VAL A 13 -4.13 -17.70 -15.95
C VAL A 13 -3.69 -18.94 -16.72
N HIS A 14 -4.25 -19.16 -17.91
CA HIS A 14 -3.89 -20.29 -18.75
C HIS A 14 -2.41 -20.23 -19.20
N SER A 15 -1.89 -19.05 -19.54
CA SER A 15 -0.47 -18.85 -19.87
C SER A 15 0.45 -19.20 -18.70
N LYS A 16 0.05 -18.86 -17.46
CA LYS A 16 0.82 -19.16 -16.25
C LYS A 16 0.87 -20.65 -15.96
N VAL A 17 -0.24 -21.37 -16.13
CA VAL A 17 -0.27 -22.83 -16.02
C VAL A 17 0.57 -23.48 -17.12
N LYS A 18 0.41 -23.04 -18.38
CA LYS A 18 1.21 -23.54 -19.53
C LYS A 18 2.72 -23.37 -19.35
N SER A 19 3.15 -22.36 -18.61
CA SER A 19 4.58 -22.15 -18.30
C SER A 19 5.18 -23.24 -17.39
N GLY A 20 4.35 -24.12 -16.81
CA GLY A 20 4.78 -25.15 -15.86
C GLY A 20 5.04 -24.61 -14.44
N ARG A 21 4.93 -23.30 -14.21
CA ARG A 21 5.13 -22.68 -12.89
C ARG A 21 4.00 -23.00 -11.90
N TYR A 22 2.80 -23.32 -12.40
CA TYR A 22 1.63 -23.63 -11.60
C TYR A 22 0.95 -24.89 -12.13
N LEU A 23 0.43 -25.71 -11.23
CA LEU A 23 -0.24 -26.98 -11.54
C LEU A 23 -1.69 -26.79 -11.97
N SER A 24 -2.33 -25.70 -11.56
CA SER A 24 -3.75 -25.43 -11.86
C SER A 24 -4.09 -23.95 -11.88
N ALA A 25 -5.21 -23.61 -12.53
CA ALA A 25 -5.78 -22.27 -12.50
C ALA A 25 -6.11 -21.83 -11.06
N SER A 26 -6.62 -22.73 -10.23
CA SER A 26 -6.95 -22.44 -8.83
C SER A 26 -5.71 -22.06 -8.01
N GLU A 27 -4.53 -22.59 -8.35
CA GLU A 27 -3.27 -22.22 -7.70
C GLU A 27 -2.86 -20.79 -8.06
N VAL A 28 -2.94 -20.42 -9.35
CA VAL A 28 -2.69 -19.05 -9.80
C VAL A 28 -3.62 -18.06 -9.10
N VAL A 29 -4.91 -18.39 -8.97
CA VAL A 29 -5.90 -17.52 -8.32
C VAL A 29 -5.63 -17.40 -6.82
N ARG A 30 -5.30 -18.50 -6.13
CA ARG A 30 -4.94 -18.43 -4.70
C ARG A 30 -3.73 -17.56 -4.45
N GLU A 31 -2.71 -17.68 -5.30
CA GLU A 31 -1.52 -16.85 -5.24
C GLU A 31 -1.85 -15.36 -5.45
N ALA A 32 -2.66 -15.05 -6.47
CA ALA A 32 -3.10 -13.69 -6.73
C ALA A 32 -3.90 -13.09 -5.55
N LEU A 33 -4.77 -13.88 -4.93
CA LEU A 33 -5.54 -13.44 -3.76
C LEU A 33 -4.66 -13.22 -2.53
N ARG A 34 -3.64 -14.05 -2.33
CA ARG A 34 -2.66 -13.86 -1.24
C ARG A 34 -1.88 -12.55 -1.41
N LEU A 35 -1.44 -12.25 -2.63
CA LEU A 35 -0.77 -10.99 -2.94
C LEU A 35 -1.71 -9.78 -2.78
N LEU A 36 -2.99 -9.95 -3.13
CA LEU A 36 -4.00 -8.93 -2.91
C LEU A 36 -4.19 -8.65 -1.41
N GLU A 37 -4.34 -9.69 -0.60
CA GLU A 37 -4.48 -9.57 0.86
C GLU A 37 -3.26 -8.88 1.49
N GLU A 38 -2.04 -9.27 1.09
CA GLU A 38 -0.81 -8.64 1.57
C GLU A 38 -0.78 -7.14 1.24
N ARG A 39 -1.13 -6.77 0.01
CA ARG A 39 -1.20 -5.37 -0.40
C ARG A 39 -2.24 -4.59 0.39
N ASP A 40 -3.41 -5.17 0.61
CA ASP A 40 -4.50 -4.52 1.32
C ASP A 40 -4.13 -4.30 2.80
N ARG A 41 -3.51 -5.30 3.43
CA ARG A 41 -2.96 -5.19 4.80
C ARG A 41 -1.91 -4.08 4.91
N LEU A 42 -0.96 -4.02 3.96
CA LEU A 42 0.06 -2.96 3.95
C LEU A 42 -0.58 -1.58 3.78
N ARG A 43 -1.63 -1.47 2.97
CA ARG A 43 -2.37 -0.21 2.77
C ARG A 43 -3.06 0.23 4.05
N GLU A 44 -3.68 -0.70 4.79
CA GLU A 44 -4.30 -0.41 6.08
C GLU A 44 -3.28 0.05 7.13
N ILE A 45 -2.12 -0.61 7.22
CA ILE A 45 -1.04 -0.21 8.14
C ILE A 45 -0.55 1.21 7.80
N ARG A 46 -0.32 1.51 6.52
CA ARG A 46 0.10 2.86 6.11
C ARG A 46 -0.95 3.91 6.44
N LEU A 47 -2.23 3.63 6.19
CA LEU A 47 -3.31 4.57 6.46
C LEU A 47 -3.49 4.81 7.96
N THR A 48 -3.40 3.77 8.78
CA THR A 48 -3.49 3.88 10.24
C THR A 48 -2.31 4.65 10.82
N THR A 49 -1.10 4.40 10.32
CA THR A 49 0.11 5.16 10.70
C THR A 49 -0.03 6.63 10.34
N LEU A 50 -0.42 6.95 9.10
CA LEU A 50 -0.62 8.32 8.65
C LEU A 50 -1.68 9.06 9.49
N LYS A 51 -2.82 8.40 9.78
CA LYS A 51 -3.85 9.00 10.64
C LYS A 51 -3.32 9.30 12.05
N LYS A 52 -2.47 8.42 12.60
CA LYS A 52 -1.85 8.63 13.90
C LYS A 52 -0.88 9.83 13.87
N GLU A 53 -0.02 9.91 12.86
CA GLU A 53 0.92 11.02 12.72
C GLU A 53 0.20 12.37 12.56
N ILE A 54 -0.87 12.41 11.76
CA ILE A 54 -1.72 13.60 11.63
C ILE A 54 -2.34 13.98 12.97
N ALA A 55 -2.86 13.02 13.74
CA ALA A 55 -3.45 13.30 15.05
C ALA A 55 -2.42 13.89 16.02
N ILE A 56 -1.20 13.32 16.06
CA ILE A 56 -0.09 13.84 16.85
C ILE A 56 0.22 15.29 16.45
N GLY A 57 0.39 15.56 15.15
CA GLY A 57 0.69 16.92 14.67
C GLY A 57 -0.41 17.93 14.97
N ILE A 58 -1.68 17.50 14.98
CA ILE A 58 -2.81 18.35 15.41
C ILE A 58 -2.71 18.65 16.91
N GLU A 59 -2.42 17.66 17.74
CA GLU A 59 -2.27 17.85 19.19
C GLU A 59 -1.06 18.75 19.54
N GLU A 60 0.07 18.56 18.87
CA GLU A 60 1.26 19.44 18.99
C GLU A 60 0.93 20.88 18.61
N ARG A 61 0.26 21.06 17.46
CA ARG A 61 -0.22 22.37 17.02
C ARG A 61 -1.14 23.02 18.04
N ASP A 62 -2.09 22.27 18.60
CA ASP A 62 -3.04 22.79 19.59
C ASP A 62 -2.37 23.16 20.92
N ARG A 63 -1.22 22.56 21.25
CA ARG A 63 -0.34 22.98 22.35
C ARG A 63 0.60 24.14 22.01
N GLY A 64 0.60 24.61 20.76
CA GLY A 64 1.50 25.66 20.28
C GLY A 64 2.93 25.17 20.01
N GLU A 65 3.16 23.85 19.94
CA GLU A 65 4.43 23.23 19.59
C GLU A 65 4.61 23.25 18.06
N VAL A 66 4.68 24.46 17.50
CA VAL A 66 4.85 24.71 16.07
C VAL A 66 6.11 25.50 15.83
N PHE A 67 6.70 25.31 14.65
CA PHE A 67 7.86 26.06 14.20
C PHE A 67 7.45 27.03 13.11
N ASP A 68 8.12 28.18 13.06
CA ASP A 68 8.00 29.07 11.89
C ASP A 68 8.62 28.36 10.67
N SER A 69 7.94 28.46 9.54
CA SER A 69 8.36 27.74 8.34
C SER A 69 9.62 28.33 7.73
N GLU A 70 9.82 29.65 7.82
CA GLU A 70 11.01 30.33 7.29
C GLU A 70 12.23 29.95 8.12
N ASP A 71 12.13 29.96 9.45
CA ASP A 71 13.22 29.58 10.36
C ASP A 71 13.68 28.14 10.10
N VAL A 72 12.75 27.19 10.00
CA VAL A 72 13.06 25.77 9.70
C VAL A 72 13.71 25.61 8.32
N ILE A 73 13.24 26.35 7.31
CA ILE A 73 13.82 26.27 5.96
C ILE A 73 15.23 26.84 5.95
N GLN A 74 15.49 27.94 6.66
CA GLN A 74 16.83 28.52 6.75
C GLN A 74 17.81 27.60 7.48
N GLU A 75 17.39 26.96 8.58
CA GLU A 75 18.19 25.95 9.29
C GLU A 75 18.53 24.76 8.38
N LEU A 76 17.53 24.19 7.69
CA LEU A 76 17.73 23.02 6.81
C LEU A 76 18.61 23.32 5.59
N LEU A 77 18.57 24.56 5.09
CA LEU A 77 19.42 25.01 3.99
C LEU A 77 20.81 25.47 4.44
N GLY A 78 21.07 25.50 5.76
CA GLY A 78 22.33 25.96 6.34
C GLY A 78 22.59 27.44 6.08
N LEU A 79 21.54 28.26 6.13
CA LEU A 79 21.59 29.71 5.89
C LEU A 79 21.73 30.54 7.18
N GLU A 80 21.93 29.87 8.33
CA GLU A 80 22.25 30.49 9.63
C GLU A 80 23.76 30.65 9.87
#